data_AF-A0A976LLJ0-F1
#
_entry.id   AF-A0A976LLJ0-F1
#
_cell.length_a   1.000
_cell.length_b   1.000
_cell.length_c   1.000
_cell.angle_alpha   90.00
_cell.angle_beta   90.00
_cell.angle_gamma   90.00
#
_symmetry.space_group_name_H-M   'P 1'
#
loop_
_entity.id
_entity.type
_entity.pdbx_description
1 polymer ?
#
loop_
_entity_poly.entity_id
_entity_poly.type
_entity_poly.pdbx_seq_one_letter_code
_entity_poly.pdbx_strand_id
1 'polypeptide(L)' 'RRTRHDKSRPLLQTPNPHAKLAELYAQRDPLYCEIAHIVVESGTQSTRQLTQSLAQQLTGADLNIDGTYSEVP' A
#
# COMPACT_ATOMS: atom_id res chain seq x y z
N ARG A 1 8.17 2.55 -11.31
CA ARG A 1 7.73 2.14 -12.68
C ARG A 1 6.35 1.42 -12.69
N ARG A 2 5.49 1.56 -11.66
CA ARG A 2 4.26 0.72 -11.53
C ARG A 2 3.09 1.13 -12.45
N THR A 3 2.99 2.40 -12.86
CA THR A 3 1.84 2.93 -13.61
C THR A 3 2.16 3.39 -15.05
N ARG A 4 3.39 3.18 -15.54
CA ARG A 4 3.91 3.83 -16.76
C ARG A 4 3.26 3.37 -18.08
N HIS A 5 2.74 2.14 -18.16
CA HIS A 5 2.12 1.60 -19.38
C HIS A 5 0.71 1.07 -19.15
N ASP A 6 0.10 1.46 -18.02
CA ASP A 6 -1.21 0.96 -17.63
C ASP A 6 -2.30 1.73 -18.39
N LYS A 7 -2.81 1.12 -19.47
CA LYS A 7 -3.88 1.69 -20.30
C LYS A 7 -5.23 1.72 -19.60
N SER A 8 -5.41 0.95 -18.53
CA SER A 8 -6.63 0.88 -17.73
C SER A 8 -6.77 2.03 -16.72
N ARG A 9 -5.89 3.05 -16.80
CA ARG A 9 -5.91 4.24 -15.93
C ARG A 9 -6.25 5.51 -16.73
N PRO A 10 -7.54 5.76 -17.05
CA PRO A 10 -7.97 6.94 -17.81
C PRO A 10 -7.45 8.26 -17.26
N LEU A 11 -7.41 8.41 -15.93
CA LEU A 11 -6.92 9.61 -15.26
C LEU A 11 -5.43 9.88 -15.48
N LEU A 12 -4.64 8.87 -15.88
CA LEU A 12 -3.22 9.00 -16.14
C LEU A 12 -2.88 9.08 -17.64
N GLN A 13 -3.89 9.03 -18.54
CA GLN A 13 -3.72 9.23 -19.97
C GLN A 13 -3.62 10.72 -20.33
N THR A 14 -2.71 11.43 -19.66
CA THR A 14 -2.49 12.86 -19.83
C THR A 14 -1.07 13.12 -20.35
N PRO A 15 -0.77 14.29 -20.94
CA PRO A 15 0.58 14.61 -21.41
C PRO A 15 1.64 14.59 -20.31
N ASN A 16 1.26 14.86 -19.06
CA ASN A 16 2.16 14.83 -17.90
C ASN A 16 1.57 13.96 -16.76
N PRO A 17 1.73 12.61 -16.85
CA PRO A 17 1.18 11.71 -15.85
C PRO A 17 1.83 11.85 -14.48
N HIS A 18 3.07 12.32 -14.41
CA HIS A 18 3.76 12.59 -13.14
C HIS A 18 3.12 13.76 -12.39
N ALA A 19 2.87 14.87 -13.08
CA ALA A 19 2.16 16.01 -12.49
C ALA A 19 0.76 15.59 -12.05
N LYS A 20 0.05 14.78 -12.85
CA LYS A 20 -1.29 14.30 -12.48
C LYS A 20 -1.27 13.40 -11.25
N LEU A 21 -0.26 12.53 -11.12
CA LEU A 21 -0.07 11.70 -9.92
C LEU A 21 0.21 12.56 -8.68
N ALA A 22 1.04 13.58 -8.79
CA ALA A 22 1.35 14.49 -7.67
C ALA A 22 0.11 15.27 -7.21
N GLU A 23 -0.68 15.79 -8.16
CA GLU A 23 -1.95 16.46 -7.88
C GLU A 23 -2.95 15.53 -7.17
N LEU A 24 -3.13 14.31 -7.70
CA LEU A 24 -4.01 13.32 -7.10
C LEU A 24 -3.53 12.88 -5.71
N TYR A 25 -2.20 12.78 -5.52
CA TYR A 25 -1.62 12.45 -4.22
C TYR A 25 -1.91 13.55 -3.20
N ALA A 26 -1.65 14.82 -3.53
CA ALA A 26 -1.91 15.94 -2.62
C ALA A 26 -3.38 16.04 -2.17
N GLN A 27 -4.33 15.71 -3.05
CA GLN A 27 -5.76 15.73 -2.72
C GLN A 27 -6.22 14.52 -1.91
N ARG A 28 -5.62 13.35 -2.14
CA ARG A 28 -6.12 12.08 -1.59
C ARG A 28 -5.34 11.58 -0.39
N ASP A 29 -4.09 11.96 -0.23
CA ASP A 29 -3.26 11.57 0.91
C ASP A 29 -3.91 11.94 2.26
N PRO A 30 -4.48 13.15 2.45
CA PRO A 30 -5.18 13.47 3.69
C PRO A 30 -6.40 12.55 3.94
N LEU A 31 -7.17 12.25 2.88
CA LEU A 31 -8.35 11.39 2.98
C LEU A 31 -7.97 9.94 3.32
N TYR A 32 -6.87 9.44 2.75
CA TYR A 32 -6.37 8.10 3.06
C TYR A 32 -5.85 8.04 4.49
N CYS A 33 -5.11 9.05 4.95
CA CYS A 33 -4.59 9.13 6.31
C CYS A 33 -5.69 9.28 7.36
N GLU A 34 -6.76 10.03 7.07
CA GLU A 34 -7.87 10.26 8.00
C GLU A 34 -8.58 8.95 8.41
N ILE A 35 -8.78 8.04 7.45
CA ILE A 35 -9.50 6.78 7.70
C ILE A 35 -8.57 5.58 7.99
N ALA A 36 -7.28 5.73 7.74
CA ALA A 36 -6.33 4.64 7.90
C ALA A 36 -6.02 4.41 9.39
N HIS A 37 -6.41 3.25 9.89
CA HIS A 37 -5.97 2.77 11.21
C HIS A 37 -4.47 2.45 11.22
N ILE A 38 -3.92 2.03 10.07
CA ILE A 38 -2.52 1.61 9.91
C ILE A 38 -2.02 2.13 8.56
N VAL A 39 -0.83 2.75 8.55
CA VAL A 39 -0.14 3.23 7.36
C VAL A 39 1.22 2.53 7.25
N VAL A 40 1.53 1.95 6.07
CA VAL A 40 2.76 1.19 5.84
C VAL A 40 3.46 1.67 4.57
N GLU A 41 4.76 1.92 4.64
CA GLU A 41 5.57 2.37 3.49
C GLU A 41 5.97 1.21 2.57
N SER A 42 5.43 1.18 1.34
CA SER A 42 5.64 0.08 0.38
C SER A 42 6.81 0.27 -0.61
N GLY A 43 7.76 1.15 -0.29
CA GLY A 43 8.76 1.68 -1.23
C GLY A 43 9.90 0.72 -1.59
N THR A 44 10.48 0.05 -0.60
CA THR A 44 11.71 -0.77 -0.76
C THR A 44 11.53 -2.23 -0.37
N GLN A 45 10.47 -2.54 0.35
CA GLN A 45 10.22 -3.88 0.89
C GLN A 45 9.54 -4.77 -0.14
N SER A 46 9.83 -6.07 -0.08
CA SER A 46 9.09 -7.06 -0.87
C SER A 46 7.63 -7.11 -0.42
N THR A 47 6.73 -7.48 -1.34
CA THR A 47 5.30 -7.65 -1.02
C THR A 47 5.07 -8.59 0.16
N ARG A 48 5.87 -9.67 0.26
CA ARG A 48 5.82 -10.64 1.37
C ARG A 48 6.18 -10.00 2.72
N GLN A 49 7.22 -9.16 2.76
CA GLN A 49 7.62 -8.47 4.00
C GLN A 49 6.57 -7.45 4.42
N LEU A 50 5.96 -6.75 3.47
CA LEU A 50 4.88 -5.79 3.75
C LEU A 50 3.65 -6.48 4.33
N THR A 51 3.21 -7.59 3.73
CA THR A 51 2.07 -8.37 4.25
C THR A 51 2.34 -8.92 5.65
N GLN A 52 3.58 -9.32 5.93
CA GLN A 52 3.97 -9.81 7.26
C GLN A 52 3.94 -8.69 8.30
N SER A 53 4.55 -7.54 8.00
CA SER A 53 4.55 -6.37 8.89
C SER A 53 3.12 -5.89 9.18
N LEU A 54 2.25 -5.89 8.15
CA LEU A 54 0.85 -5.55 8.33
C LEU A 54 0.12 -6.58 9.21
N ALA A 55 0.36 -7.88 9.00
CA ALA A 55 -0.21 -8.94 9.82
C ALA A 55 0.20 -8.77 11.29
N GLN A 56 1.49 -8.55 11.57
CA GLN A 56 2.01 -8.30 12.92
C GLN A 56 1.32 -7.12 13.61
N GLN A 57 1.12 -6.01 12.89
CA GLN A 57 0.45 -4.83 13.44
C GLN A 57 -1.04 -5.06 13.75
N LEU A 58 -1.70 -5.97 13.02
CA LEU A 58 -3.11 -6.30 13.23
C LEU A 58 -3.32 -7.27 14.40
N THR A 59 -2.45 -8.28 14.56
CA THR A 59 -2.59 -9.28 15.64
C THR A 59 -1.87 -8.89 16.94
N GLY A 60 -0.99 -7.89 16.92
CA GLY A 60 -0.13 -7.55 18.06
C GLY A 60 0.84 -8.68 18.45
N ALA A 61 1.03 -9.67 17.57
CA ALA A 61 1.74 -10.90 17.84
C ALA A 61 2.82 -11.18 16.79
N ASP A 62 4.00 -11.60 17.25
CA ASP A 62 5.11 -12.04 16.43
C ASP A 62 4.77 -13.37 15.73
N LEU A 63 4.31 -13.30 14.48
CA LEU A 63 4.06 -14.50 13.68
C LEU A 63 5.38 -15.10 13.17
N ASN A 64 5.65 -16.35 13.58
CA ASN A 64 6.79 -17.14 13.14
C ASN A 64 6.58 -17.73 11.72
N ILE A 65 7.71 -17.87 11.04
CA ILE A 65 7.96 -17.99 9.59
C ILE A 65 7.42 -19.23 8.86
N ASP A 66 6.51 -20.01 9.43
CA ASP A 66 6.18 -21.35 8.90
C ASP A 66 4.82 -21.46 8.19
N GLY A 67 4.12 -20.34 7.97
CA GLY A 67 2.95 -20.31 7.09
C GLY A 67 1.73 -21.09 7.59
N THR A 68 1.67 -21.40 8.89
CA THR A 68 0.47 -21.93 9.54
C THR A 68 -0.28 -20.79 10.25
N TYR A 69 -1.49 -20.48 9.78
CA TYR A 69 -2.44 -19.66 10.51
C TYR A 69 -2.87 -20.46 11.76
N SER A 70 -2.28 -20.16 12.92
CA SER A 70 -2.89 -20.58 14.18
C SER A 70 -4.02 -19.58 14.47
N GLU A 71 -5.27 -20.05 14.40
CA GLU A 71 -6.38 -19.32 14.99
C GLU A 71 -6.05 -19.07 16.48
N VAL A 72 -6.19 -17.82 16.90
CA VAL A 72 -6.10 -17.40 18.29
C VAL A 72 -7.50 -17.57 18.90
N PRO A 73 -7.66 -18.14 20.11
CA PRO A 73 -8.97 -18.42 20.71
C PRO A 73 -9.86 -17.19 20.91
#